data_AF-A0A1Q7DPC6-F1
#
_entry.id   AF-A0A1Q7DPC6-F1
#
_cell.length_a   1.000
_cell.length_b   1.000
_cell.length_c   1.000
_cell.angle_alpha   90.00
_cell.angle_beta   90.00
_cell.angle_gamma   90.00
#
_symmetry.space_group_name_H-M   'P 1'
#
loop_
_entity.id
_entity.type
_entity.pdbx_description
1 polymer ?
#
loop_
_entity_poly.entity_id
_entity_poly.type
_entity_poly.pdbx_seq_one_letter_code
_entity_poly.pdbx_strand_id
1 'polypeptide(L)' 'MEMTAAETTCAGCGAVNAVGRVDVYVHAPGAVVRCPSCGSVLMRIVHGPGRYWVDLSGTRCIELAEL' A
#
# COMPACT_ATOMS: atom_id res chain seq x y z
N MET A 1 5.88 -15.94 3.01
CA MET A 1 5.09 -14.87 2.36
C MET A 1 5.53 -13.55 2.96
N GLU A 2 6.46 -12.85 2.30
CA GLU A 2 6.98 -11.55 2.74
C GLU A 2 6.15 -10.43 2.09
N MET A 3 5.29 -9.77 2.87
CA MET A 3 4.37 -8.73 2.35
C MET A 3 5.10 -7.46 1.87
N THR A 4 6.33 -7.23 2.33
CA THR A 4 7.16 -6.07 1.95
C THR A 4 7.70 -6.15 0.53
N ALA A 5 7.75 -7.35 -0.06
CA ALA A 5 8.21 -7.61 -1.42
C ALA A 5 7.07 -7.60 -2.47
N ALA A 6 5.82 -7.43 -2.05
CA ALA A 6 4.68 -7.39 -2.98
C ALA A 6 4.83 -6.23 -3.98
N GLU A 7 4.52 -6.45 -5.25
CA GLU A 7 4.48 -5.39 -6.26
C GLU A 7 3.06 -4.83 -6.37
N THR A 8 2.95 -3.51 -6.56
CA THR A 8 1.67 -2.81 -6.70
C THR A 8 1.62 -2.04 -8.01
N THR A 9 0.49 -2.11 -8.69
CA THR A 9 0.20 -1.30 -9.88
C THR A 9 -0.68 -0.11 -9.49
N CYS A 10 -0.19 1.12 -9.71
CA CYS A 10 -0.93 2.33 -9.38
C CYS A 10 -2.19 2.50 -10.25
N ALA A 11 -3.35 2.75 -9.63
CA ALA A 11 -4.58 3.05 -10.36
C ALA A 11 -4.54 4.42 -11.07
N GLY A 12 -3.75 5.37 -10.56
CA GLY A 12 -3.65 6.73 -11.10
C GLY A 12 -2.71 6.87 -12.30
N CYS A 13 -1.49 6.34 -12.23
CA CYS A 13 -0.48 6.48 -13.30
C CYS A 13 -0.03 5.16 -13.94
N GLY A 14 -0.48 4.00 -13.44
CA GLY A 14 -0.10 2.69 -13.96
C GLY A 14 1.29 2.19 -13.57
N ALA A 15 2.09 2.98 -12.84
CA ALA A 15 3.44 2.57 -12.45
C ALA A 15 3.41 1.35 -11.51
N VAL A 16 4.33 0.40 -11.73
CA VAL A 16 4.55 -0.77 -10.87
C VAL A 16 5.67 -0.46 -9.88
N ASN A 17 5.42 -0.65 -8.59
CA ASN A 17 6.39 -0.38 -7.52
C ASN A 17 6.25 -1.42 -6.38
N ALA A 18 7.38 -1.79 -5.77
CA ALA A 18 7.39 -2.63 -4.57
C ALA A 18 6.78 -1.91 -3.36
N VAL A 19 6.00 -2.64 -2.55
CA VAL A 19 5.32 -2.17 -1.33
C VAL A 19 6.33 -1.72 -0.25
N GLY A 20 7.57 -2.20 -0.29
CA GLY A 20 8.62 -1.88 0.69
C GLY A 20 9.26 -0.49 0.59
N ARG A 21 8.94 0.32 -0.42
CA ARG A 21 9.50 1.68 -0.58
C ARG A 21 8.55 2.76 -0.06
N VAL A 22 8.11 2.60 1.18
CA VAL A 22 6.99 3.37 1.71
C VAL A 22 7.28 3.85 3.13
N ASP A 23 7.25 5.17 3.32
CA ASP A 23 7.32 5.81 4.62
C ASP A 23 6.11 5.39 5.46
N VAL A 24 6.32 4.42 6.35
CA VAL A 24 5.32 4.04 7.34
C VAL A 24 5.32 5.10 8.44
N TYR A 25 4.45 6.09 8.32
CA TYR A 25 4.18 7.03 9.40
C TYR A 25 3.43 6.29 10.52
N VAL A 26 4.16 5.66 11.44
CA VAL A 26 3.62 5.04 12.66
C VAL A 26 3.35 6.09 13.74
N HIS A 27 2.57 7.11 13.40
CA HIS A 27 1.89 7.93 14.39
C HIS A 27 0.39 7.81 14.12
N ALA A 28 -0.37 7.52 15.17
CA ALA A 28 -1.79 7.20 15.12
C ALA A 28 -2.59 8.03 14.08
N PRO A 29 -3.52 7.42 13.31
CA PRO A 29 -4.14 6.10 13.50
C PRO A 29 -3.94 5.08 12.34
N GLY A 30 -2.89 5.17 11.51
CA GLY A 30 -2.72 4.20 10.42
C GLY A 30 -1.47 4.35 9.54
N ALA A 31 -1.29 3.43 8.61
CA ALA A 31 -0.25 3.46 7.58
C ALA A 31 -0.84 3.90 6.23
N VAL A 32 -0.10 4.74 5.49
CA VAL A 32 -0.49 5.20 4.15
C VAL A 32 0.63 4.91 3.18
N VAL A 33 0.30 4.21 2.10
CA VAL A 33 1.21 3.91 1.00
C VAL A 33 0.96 4.86 -0.15
N ARG A 34 2.02 5.50 -0.67
CA ARG A 34 1.94 6.39 -1.82
C ARG A 34 2.77 5.88 -2.99
N CYS A 35 2.31 6.14 -4.19
CA CYS A 35 3.05 5.89 -5.41
C CYS A 35 4.23 6.88 -5.49
N PRO A 36 5.48 6.41 -5.59
CA PRO A 36 6.64 7.31 -5.72
C PRO A 36 6.62 8.09 -7.04
N SER A 37 5.95 7.59 -8.07
CA SER A 37 5.90 8.23 -9.40
C SER A 37 4.95 9.42 -9.46
N CYS A 38 3.83 9.39 -8.74
CA CYS A 38 2.77 10.41 -8.86
C CYS A 38 2.22 10.93 -7.53
N GLY A 39 2.67 10.39 -6.39
CA GLY A 39 2.21 10.78 -5.05
C GLY A 39 0.82 10.26 -4.67
N SER A 40 0.08 9.63 -5.58
CA SER A 40 -1.24 9.06 -5.31
C SER A 40 -1.19 8.03 -4.19
N VAL A 41 -2.20 8.03 -3.33
CA VAL A 41 -2.33 7.02 -2.26
C VAL A 41 -2.72 5.69 -2.89
N LEU A 42 -1.88 4.67 -2.72
CA LEU A 42 -2.11 3.30 -3.20
C LEU A 42 -2.92 2.48 -2.21
N MET A 43 -2.55 2.58 -0.92
CA MET A 43 -3.14 1.78 0.16
C MET A 43 -3.22 2.60 1.45
N ARG A 44 -4.26 2.36 2.26
CA ARG A 44 -4.36 2.86 3.63
C ARG A 44 -4.72 1.70 4.56
N ILE A 45 -4.04 1.59 5.70
CA ILE A 45 -4.35 0.63 6.75
C ILE A 45 -4.61 1.42 8.03
N VAL A 46 -5.83 1.39 8.52
CA VAL A 46 -6.22 2.09 9.76
C VAL A 46 -6.57 1.04 10.80
N HIS A 47 -6.01 1.18 12.00
CA HIS A 47 -6.37 0.36 13.14
C HIS A 47 -7.18 1.20 14.13
N GLY A 48 -8.41 0.78 14.39
CA GLY A 48 -9.28 1.36 15.41
C GLY A 48 -9.87 0.25 16.29
N PRO A 49 -10.87 0.56 17.13
CA PRO A 49 -11.31 -0.37 18.18
C PRO A 49 -11.71 -1.76 17.64
N GLY A 50 -10.81 -2.73 17.81
CA GLY A 50 -10.98 -4.14 17.44
C GLY A 50 -11.04 -4.43 15.94
N ARG A 51 -10.71 -3.48 15.06
CA ARG A 51 -10.87 -3.63 13.60
C ARG A 51 -9.75 -2.95 12.81
N TYR A 52 -9.41 -3.58 11.69
CA TYR A 52 -8.58 -2.99 10.64
C TYR A 52 -9.46 -2.58 9.46
N TRP A 53 -9.22 -1.39 8.94
CA TRP A 53 -9.74 -0.96 7.65
C TRP A 53 -8.58 -0.90 6.66
N VAL A 54 -8.74 -1.59 5.54
CA VAL A 54 -7.76 -1.59 4.46
C VAL A 54 -8.43 -1.02 3.21
N ASP A 55 -7.94 0.13 2.75
CA ASP A 55 -8.36 0.77 1.49
C ASP A 55 -7.30 0.48 0.44
N LEU A 56 -7.71 -0.14 -0.67
CA LEU A 56 -6.88 -0.45 -1.84
C LEU A 56 -7.38 0.26 -3.10
N SER A 57 -8.29 1.24 -2.99
CA SER A 57 -8.91 1.91 -4.15
C SER A 57 -7.91 2.59 -5.08
N GLY A 58 -6.73 2.98 -4.58
CA GLY A 58 -5.64 3.53 -5.38
C GLY A 58 -4.72 2.49 -6.03
N THR A 59 -4.97 1.21 -5.81
CA THR A 59 -4.19 0.09 -6.33
C THR A 59 -5.03 -0.69 -7.33
N ARG A 60 -4.50 -0.86 -8.55
CA ARG A 60 -5.13 -1.67 -9.59
C ARG A 60 -4.92 -3.16 -9.38
N CYS A 61 -3.72 -3.55 -8.96
CA CYS A 61 -3.34 -4.94 -8.73
C CYS A 61 -2.26 -5.01 -7.66
N ILE A 62 -2.25 -6.09 -6.88
CA ILE A 62 -1.16 -6.48 -6.00
C ILE A 62 -0.71 -7.86 -6.44
N GLU A 63 0.58 -8.00 -6.73
CA GLU A 63 1.19 -9.30 -6.99
C GLU A 63 1.78 -9.84 -5.70
N LEU A 64 1.40 -11.07 -5.36
CA LEU A 64 1.94 -11.83 -4.25
C LEU A 64 2.70 -13.02 -4.84
N ALA A 65 4.03 -12.99 -4.75
CA ALA A 65 4.84 -14.12 -5.17
C ALA A 65 4.73 -15.25 -4.13
N GLU A 66 4.36 -16.45 -4.59
CA GLU A 66 4.50 -17.68 -3.81
C GLU A 66 5.99 -18.05 -3.77
N LEU A 67 6.51 -18.27 -2.57
CA LEU A 67 7.84 -18.87 -2.35
C LEU A 67 7.66 -20.39 -2.20
#